data_AF-A0A0R1QZH1-F1
#
_entry.id   AF-A0A0R1QZH1-F1
#
_cell.length_a   1.000
_cell.length_b   1.000
_cell.length_c   1.000
_cell.angle_alpha   90.00
_cell.angle_beta   90.00
_cell.angle_gamma   90.00
#
_symmetry.space_group_name_H-M   'P 1'
#
loop_
_entity.id
_entity.type
_entity.pdbx_description
1 polymer ?
#
loop_
_entity_poly.entity_id
_entity_poly.type
_entity_poly.pdbx_seq_one_letter_code
_entity_poly.pdbx_strand_id
1 'polypeptide(L)' 'MIFKRFFAMIWHYFDFLCFVSALIVADYGAFLFGKPWGVMAVAVTLFVIGWLSEVINTSQNKGGD' A
#
# COMPACT_ATOMS: atom_id res chain seq x y z
N MET A 1 25.47 -10.70 8.62
CA MET A 1 24.38 -9.91 9.26
C MET A 1 23.98 -8.68 8.44
N ILE A 2 24.90 -8.04 7.70
CA ILE A 2 24.56 -6.90 6.81
C ILE A 2 23.76 -7.32 5.55
N PHE A 3 24.11 -8.45 4.93
CA PHE A 3 23.44 -8.95 3.72
C PHE A 3 21.97 -9.35 3.96
N LYS A 4 21.65 -9.88 5.14
CA LYS A 4 20.27 -10.19 5.53
C LYS A 4 19.42 -8.92 5.68
N ARG A 5 19.99 -7.82 6.20
CA ARG A 5 19.31 -6.52 6.28
C ARG A 5 19.08 -5.92 4.89
N PHE A 6 20.05 -6.03 4.00
CA PHE A 6 19.90 -5.58 2.61
C PHE A 6 18.80 -6.34 1.86
N PHE A 7 18.78 -7.68 1.98
CA PHE A 7 17.70 -8.48 1.38
C PHE A 7 16.34 -8.17 1.99
N ALA A 8 16.25 -8.00 3.32
CA ALA A 8 15.00 -7.63 3.97
C ALA A 8 14.49 -6.26 3.52
N MET A 9 15.39 -5.29 3.30
CA MET A 9 15.04 -3.97 2.80
C MET A 9 14.56 -4.05 1.33
N ILE A 10 15.26 -4.81 0.48
CA ILE A 10 14.80 -5.09 -0.90
C ILE A 10 13.41 -5.74 -0.89
N TRP A 11 13.17 -6.69 0.02
CA TRP A 11 11.91 -7.40 0.10
C TRP A 11 10.75 -6.50 0.54
N HIS A 12 11.04 -5.55 1.44
CA HIS A 12 10.05 -4.56 1.86
C HIS A 12 9.68 -3.58 0.75
N TYR A 13 10.68 -3.10 -0.02
CA TYR A 13 10.40 -2.27 -1.20
C TYR A 13 9.64 -3.04 -2.28
N PHE A 14 9.96 -4.32 -2.48
CA PHE A 14 9.25 -5.18 -3.42
C PHE A 14 7.79 -5.43 -2.98
N ASP A 15 7.55 -5.67 -1.71
CA ASP A 15 6.22 -5.85 -1.13
C ASP A 15 5.36 -4.59 -1.33
N PHE A 16 5.94 -3.41 -1.08
CA PHE A 16 5.27 -2.12 -1.34
C PHE A 16 4.95 -1.92 -2.82
N LEU A 17 5.88 -2.26 -3.72
CA LEU A 17 5.68 -2.12 -5.17
C LEU A 17 4.59 -3.08 -5.68
N CYS A 18 4.55 -4.30 -5.14
CA CYS A 18 3.49 -5.27 -5.38
C CYS A 18 2.12 -4.73 -4.90
N PHE A 19 2.07 -4.17 -3.69
CA PHE A 19 0.86 -3.55 -3.14
C PHE A 19 0.34 -2.39 -4.01
N VAL A 20 1.21 -1.47 -4.41
CA VAL A 20 0.85 -0.35 -5.31
C VAL A 20 0.36 -0.87 -6.66
N SER A 21 1.01 -1.88 -7.23
CA SER A 21 0.59 -2.47 -8.50
C SER A 21 -0.79 -3.13 -8.39
N ALA A 22 -1.08 -3.81 -7.27
CA ALA A 22 -2.38 -4.43 -7.02
C ALA A 22 -3.50 -3.38 -6.92
N LEU A 23 -3.25 -2.24 -6.26
CA LEU A 23 -4.19 -1.13 -6.18
C LEU A 23 -4.49 -0.54 -7.56
N ILE A 24 -3.47 -0.32 -8.39
CA ILE A 24 -3.64 0.19 -9.76
C ILE A 24 -4.47 -0.78 -10.61
N VAL A 25 -4.21 -2.08 -10.51
CA VAL A 25 -4.98 -3.11 -11.23
C VAL A 25 -6.43 -3.17 -10.72
N ALA A 26 -6.65 -3.02 -9.41
CA ALA A 26 -7.99 -2.98 -8.82
C ALA A 26 -8.80 -1.77 -9.30
N ASP A 27 -8.18 -0.58 -9.29
CA ASP A 27 -8.79 0.64 -9.82
C ASP A 27 -9.09 0.50 -11.31
N TYR A 28 -8.13 -0.01 -12.11
CA TYR A 28 -8.31 -0.25 -13.54
C TYR A 28 -9.45 -1.24 -13.82
N GLY A 29 -9.53 -2.33 -13.05
CA GLY A 29 -10.63 -3.28 -13.13
C GLY A 29 -11.98 -2.64 -12.81
N ALA A 30 -12.04 -1.77 -11.81
CA ALA A 30 -13.27 -1.05 -11.46
C ALA A 30 -13.68 -0.03 -12.53
N PHE A 31 -12.72 0.63 -13.19
CA PHE A 31 -13.00 1.49 -14.35
C PHE A 31 -13.59 0.71 -15.53
N LEU A 32 -13.23 -0.57 -15.70
CA LEU A 32 -13.78 -1.45 -16.72
C LEU A 32 -15.27 -1.76 -16.49
N PHE A 33 -15.70 -1.84 -15.23
CA PHE A 33 -17.10 -2.05 -14.84
C PHE A 33 -17.96 -0.78 -14.97
N GLY A 34 -17.34 0.40 -14.96
CA GLY A 34 -18.00 1.66 -15.26
C GLY A 34 -17.36 2.86 -14.57
N LYS A 35 -17.60 4.06 -15.12
CA LYS A 35 -17.06 5.32 -14.58
C LYS A 35 -17.35 5.59 -13.10
N PRO A 36 -18.57 5.39 -12.56
CA PRO A 36 -18.80 5.63 -11.13
C PRO A 36 -18.11 4.58 -10.25
N TRP A 37 -17.96 3.35 -10.73
CA TRP A 37 -17.25 2.28 -10.01
C TRP A 37 -15.75 2.54 -9.92
N GLY A 38 -15.13 3.05 -10.99
CA GLY A 38 -13.73 3.46 -10.97
C GLY A 38 -13.45 4.58 -9.96
N VAL A 39 -14.32 5.61 -9.89
CA VAL A 39 -14.16 6.70 -8.92
C VAL A 39 -14.32 6.19 -7.48
N MET A 40 -15.26 5.29 -7.24
CA MET A 40 -15.43 4.65 -5.92
C MET A 40 -14.22 3.80 -5.54
N ALA A 41 -13.65 3.04 -6.48
CA ALA A 41 -12.44 2.26 -6.23
C ALA A 41 -11.26 3.15 -5.85
N VAL A 42 -11.02 4.24 -6.60
CA VAL A 42 -9.96 5.21 -6.26
C VAL A 42 -10.16 5.83 -4.88
N ALA A 43 -11.40 6.13 -4.49
CA ALA A 43 -11.70 6.64 -3.15
C ALA A 43 -11.37 5.63 -2.04
N VAL A 44 -11.71 4.34 -2.25
CA VAL A 44 -11.35 3.25 -1.34
C VAL A 44 -9.83 3.06 -1.28
N THR A 45 -9.16 3.10 -2.43
CA THR A 45 -7.70 3.00 -2.55
C THR A 45 -6.99 4.09 -1.73
N LEU A 46 -7.41 5.34 -1.88
CA LEU A 46 -6.87 6.47 -1.10
C LEU A 46 -7.17 6.35 0.40
N PHE A 47 -8.36 5.86 0.76
CA PHE A 47 -8.73 5.61 2.15
C PHE A 47 -7.83 4.54 2.79
N VAL A 48 -7.61 3.42 2.10
CA VAL A 48 -6.73 2.34 2.56
C VAL A 48 -5.29 2.83 2.71
N ILE A 49 -4.78 3.63 1.77
CA ILE A 49 -3.43 4.23 1.88
C ILE A 49 -3.35 5.17 3.08
N GLY A 50 -4.34 6.04 3.29
CA GLY A 50 -4.41 6.94 4.43
C GLY A 50 -4.41 6.18 5.76
N TRP A 51 -5.21 5.13 5.86
CA TRP A 51 -5.23 4.27 7.04
C TRP A 51 -3.91 3.53 7.25
N LEU A 52 -3.31 2.97 6.19
CA LEU A 52 -1.99 2.35 6.28
C LEU A 52 -0.94 3.33 6.80
N SER A 53 -0.96 4.57 6.32
CA SER A 53 -0.06 5.63 6.78
C SER A 53 -0.20 5.89 8.29
N GLU A 54 -1.44 5.91 8.80
CA GLU A 54 -1.70 6.12 10.23
C GLU A 54 -1.28 4.90 11.07
N VAL A 55 -1.52 3.69 10.58
CA VAL A 55 -1.09 2.44 11.23
C VAL A 55 0.43 2.38 11.30
N ILE A 56 1.12 2.67 10.19
CA ILE A 56 2.59 2.67 10.15
C ILE A 56 3.15 3.73 11.11
N ASN A 57 2.58 4.94 11.12
CA ASN A 57 3.02 6.01 12.02
C ASN A 57 2.76 5.65 13.50
N THR A 58 1.64 5.01 13.80
CA THR A 58 1.31 4.50 15.14
C THR A 58 2.24 3.37 15.57
N SER A 59 2.61 2.48 14.64
CA SER A 59 3.58 1.40 14.88
C SER A 59 5.01 1.92 15.07
N GLN A 60 5.40 3.00 14.39
CA GLN A 60 6.69 3.66 14.58
C GLN A 60 6.79 4.36 15.96
N ASN A 61 5.68 4.91 16.46
CA ASN A 61 5.65 5.62 17.75
C ASN A 61 5.57 4.69 18.98
N LYS A 62 5.43 3.38 18.78
CA LYS A 62 5.43 2.34 19.85
C LYS A 62 6.80 1.68 20.07
N GLY A 63 7.88 2.31 19.60
CA GLY A 63 9.27 1.90 19.85
C GLY A 63 10.02 2.77 20.87
N GLY A 64 9.30 3.63 21.59
CA GLY A 64 9.83 4.48 22.65
C GLY A 64 9.18 4.19 23.99
N ASP A 65 9.46 3.01 24.55
CA ASP A 65 9.54 2.71 25.99
C ASP A 65 10.31 1.40 26.18
#